data_AF-A0A026VTL4-F1
#
_entry.id   AF-A0A026VTL4-F1
#
_cell.length_a   1.000
_cell.length_b   1.000
_cell.length_c   1.000
_cell.angle_alpha   90.00
_cell.angle_beta   90.00
_cell.angle_gamma   90.00
#
_symmetry.space_group_name_H-M   'P 1'
#
loop_
_entity.id
_entity.type
_entity.pdbx_description
1 polymer ?
#
loop_
_entity_poly.entity_id
_entity_poly.type
_entity_poly.pdbx_seq_one_letter_code
_entity_poly.pdbx_strand_id
1 'polypeptide(L)'
;MGRGGPIIWPARSPDLNVLDYFVWGYIKNAIEHRRDGAEQEVREAIVAAFDTITPDMAYRATRNISRRAEICVQEGGRHFEQLLH
;
A
#
# COMPACT_ATOMS: atom_id res chain seq x y z
N MET A 1 -9.48 3.15 -11.16
CA MET A 1 -9.28 1.69 -11.07
C MET A 1 -10.39 1.09 -10.21
N GLY A 2 -10.94 -0.08 -10.55
CA GLY A 2 -11.99 -0.76 -9.76
C GLY A 2 -13.28 -1.18 -10.49
N ARG A 3 -13.37 -1.07 -11.83
CA ARG A 3 -14.56 -1.51 -12.59
C ARG A 3 -14.24 -2.76 -13.41
N GLY A 4 -14.29 -3.95 -12.81
CA GLY A 4 -14.19 -5.22 -13.57
C GLY A 4 -13.30 -6.33 -13.00
N GLY A 5 -12.79 -6.20 -11.77
CA GLY A 5 -12.15 -7.32 -11.07
C GLY A 5 -13.19 -8.28 -10.49
N PRO A 6 -12.83 -9.54 -10.17
CA PRO A 6 -13.73 -10.53 -9.56
C PRO A 6 -14.25 -10.11 -8.18
N ILE A 7 -13.61 -9.12 -7.56
CA ILE A 7 -13.98 -8.54 -6.26
C ILE A 7 -14.52 -7.13 -6.51
N ILE A 8 -15.76 -6.88 -6.09
CA ILE A 8 -16.35 -5.54 -6.10
C ILE A 8 -15.74 -4.77 -4.93
N TRP A 9 -14.80 -3.88 -5.25
CA TRP A 9 -14.22 -2.97 -4.27
C TRP A 9 -15.09 -1.70 -4.16
N PRO A 10 -15.30 -1.16 -2.95
CA PRO A 10 -15.92 0.15 -2.81
C PRO A 10 -15.09 1.21 -3.57
N ALA A 11 -15.76 2.21 -4.13
CA ALA A 11 -15.05 3.31 -4.77
C ALA A 11 -14.21 4.05 -3.72
N ARG A 12 -12.93 4.34 -4.03
CA ARG A 12 -11.98 5.07 -3.17
C ARG A 12 -11.55 4.32 -1.89
N SER A 13 -11.16 3.05 -1.99
CA SER A 13 -10.62 2.29 -0.84
C SER A 13 -9.13 1.95 -0.97
N PRO A 14 -8.20 2.94 -1.02
CA PRO A 14 -6.76 2.66 -0.97
C PRO A 14 -6.38 1.90 0.30
N ASP A 15 -7.11 2.10 1.40
CA ASP A 15 -6.90 1.40 2.68
C ASP A 15 -7.12 -0.11 2.63
N LEU A 16 -7.72 -0.63 1.56
CA LEU A 16 -7.95 -2.06 1.35
C LEU A 16 -7.03 -2.68 0.29
N ASN A 17 -6.18 -1.87 -0.36
CA ASN A 17 -5.22 -2.35 -1.34
C ASN A 17 -3.81 -2.36 -0.75
N VAL A 18 -3.22 -3.56 -0.65
CA VAL A 18 -1.85 -3.77 -0.12
C VAL A 18 -0.82 -2.89 -0.84
N LEU A 19 -1.00 -2.67 -2.14
CA LEU A 19 -0.08 -1.82 -2.90
C LEU A 19 -0.15 -0.36 -2.44
N ASP A 20 -1.35 0.12 -2.15
CA ASP A 20 -1.59 1.52 -1.79
C ASP A 20 -1.23 1.80 -0.32
N TYR A 21 -1.67 0.98 0.63
CA TYR A 21 -1.42 1.25 2.05
C TYR A 21 -0.04 0.81 2.54
N PHE A 22 0.68 -0.03 1.79
CA PHE A 22 2.00 -0.53 2.19
C PHE A 22 3.07 -0.26 1.14
N VAL A 23 2.98 -0.87 -0.04
CA VAL A 23 4.10 -0.88 -1.02
C VAL A 23 4.49 0.53 -1.44
N TRP A 24 3.55 1.36 -1.87
CA TRP A 24 3.85 2.71 -2.34
C TRP A 24 4.35 3.64 -1.23
N GLY A 25 3.80 3.52 -0.01
CA GLY A 25 4.31 4.26 1.15
C GLY A 25 5.73 3.87 1.51
N TYR A 26 6.04 2.57 1.47
CA TYR A 26 7.37 2.03 1.76
C TYR A 26 8.42 2.47 0.73
N ILE A 27 8.12 2.30 -0.57
CA ILE A 27 9.02 2.69 -1.65
C ILE A 27 9.27 4.19 -1.64
N LYS A 28 8.21 5.00 -1.47
CA LYS A 28 8.34 6.45 -1.41
C LYS A 28 9.32 6.85 -0.29
N ASN A 29 9.17 6.28 0.90
CA ASN A 29 10.06 6.57 2.02
C ASN A 29 11.52 6.18 1.71
N ALA A 30 11.72 5.01 1.10
CA ALA A 30 13.06 4.52 0.74
C ALA A 30 13.77 5.42 -0.28
N ILE A 31 13.04 5.99 -1.24
CA ILE A 31 13.61 6.79 -2.33
C ILE A 31 13.53 8.30 -2.12
N GLU A 32 12.91 8.80 -1.04
CA GLU A 32 12.67 10.24 -0.82
C GLU A 32 13.96 11.07 -0.95
N HIS A 33 15.07 10.55 -0.44
CA HIS A 33 16.40 11.18 -0.50
C HIS A 33 16.97 11.32 -1.92
N ARG A 34 16.44 10.56 -2.89
CA ARG A 34 16.84 10.56 -4.30
C ARG A 34 15.81 11.22 -5.20
N ARG A 35 14.77 11.84 -4.64
CA ARG A 35 13.63 12.40 -5.39
C ARG A 35 14.03 13.38 -6.49
N ASP A 36 15.05 14.19 -6.25
CA ASP A 36 15.53 15.23 -7.17
C ASP A 36 16.73 14.76 -8.03
N GLY A 37 17.02 13.46 -8.02
CA GLY A 37 18.06 12.84 -8.84
C GLY A 37 17.68 12.75 -10.32
N ALA A 38 18.61 12.27 -11.15
CA ALA A 38 18.33 12.02 -12.56
C ALA A 38 17.26 10.93 -12.72
N GLU A 39 16.48 10.96 -13.80
CA GLU A 39 15.41 9.99 -14.05
C GLU A 39 15.88 8.53 -13.92
N GLN A 40 17.07 8.24 -14.47
CA GLN A 40 17.67 6.91 -14.40
C GLN A 40 18.01 6.50 -12.97
N GLU A 41 18.55 7.42 -12.17
CA GLU A 41 18.91 7.16 -10.76
C GLU A 41 17.66 6.89 -9.91
N VAL A 42 16.58 7.65 -10.16
CA VAL A 42 15.29 7.45 -9.49
C VAL A 42 14.71 6.09 -9.88
N ARG A 43 14.76 5.72 -11.16
CA ARG A 43 14.28 4.44 -11.65
C ARG A 43 15.03 3.26 -11.02
N GLU A 44 16.35 3.34 -10.96
CA GLU A 44 17.18 2.33 -10.30
C GLU A 44 16.89 2.24 -8.79
N ALA A 45 16.69 3.39 -8.14
CA ALA A 45 16.31 3.44 -6.73
C ALA A 45 14.95 2.78 -6.46
N ILE A 46 13.96 2.97 -7.35
CA ILE A 46 12.66 2.30 -7.23
C ILE A 46 12.83 0.78 -7.30
N VAL A 47 13.56 0.27 -8.29
CA VAL A 47 13.79 -1.18 -8.44
C VAL A 47 14.51 -1.73 -7.20
N ALA A 48 15.58 -1.06 -6.75
CA ALA A 48 16.31 -1.45 -5.54
C ALA A 48 15.42 -1.44 -4.30
N ALA A 49 14.49 -0.49 -4.16
CA ALA A 49 13.55 -0.44 -3.04
C ALA A 49 12.52 -1.58 -3.06
N PHE A 50 12.14 -2.09 -4.23
CA PHE A 50 11.32 -3.31 -4.31
C PHE A 50 12.08 -4.54 -3.81
N ASP A 51 13.37 -4.63 -4.11
CA ASP A 51 14.21 -5.77 -3.68
C ASP A 51 14.40 -5.82 -2.15
N THR A 52 14.16 -4.72 -1.43
CA THR A 52 14.20 -4.71 0.04
C THR A 52 12.90 -5.20 0.69
N ILE A 53 11.83 -5.40 -0.07
CA ILE A 53 10.57 -5.94 0.45
C ILE A 53 10.75 -7.44 0.72
N THR A 54 10.88 -7.79 1.99
CA THR A 54 11.04 -9.20 2.39
C THR A 54 9.72 -9.98 2.32
N PRO A 55 9.77 -11.32 2.19
CA PRO A 55 8.58 -12.17 2.28
C PRO A 55 7.77 -11.97 3.58
N ASP A 56 8.43 -11.73 4.73
CA ASP A 56 7.76 -11.48 6.00
C ASP A 56 6.97 -10.16 5.97
N MET A 57 7.53 -9.10 5.39
CA MET A 57 6.85 -7.82 5.22
C MET A 57 5.61 -7.96 4.33
N ALA A 58 5.76 -8.65 3.19
CA ALA A 58 4.64 -8.95 2.29
C ALA A 58 3.55 -9.79 2.97
N TYR A 59 3.95 -10.81 3.76
CA TYR A 59 3.03 -11.65 4.52
C TYR A 59 2.26 -10.85 5.58
N ARG A 60 2.94 -10.00 6.35
CA ARG A 60 2.29 -9.13 7.35
C ARG A 60 1.34 -8.12 6.71
N ALA A 61 1.76 -7.50 5.61
CA ALA A 61 0.94 -6.55 4.88
C ALA A 61 -0.33 -7.23 4.35
N THR A 62 -0.19 -8.34 3.63
CA THR A 62 -1.35 -9.10 3.10
C THR A 62 -2.28 -9.60 4.20
N ARG A 63 -1.77 -10.06 5.34
CA ARG A 63 -2.60 -10.44 6.49
C ARG A 63 -3.37 -9.30 7.14
N ASN A 64 -2.91 -8.07 6.98
CA ASN A 64 -3.58 -6.90 7.53
C ASN A 64 -4.90 -6.58 6.79
N ILE A 65 -5.10 -7.13 5.59
CA ILE A 65 -6.29 -6.86 4.77
C ILE A 65 -7.60 -7.21 5.49
N SER A 66 -7.65 -8.34 6.21
CA SER A 66 -8.84 -8.78 6.93
C SER A 66 -9.20 -7.81 8.05
N ARG A 67 -8.21 -7.40 8.85
CA ARG A 67 -8.40 -6.42 9.92
C ARG A 67 -8.86 -5.07 9.38
N ARG A 68 -8.26 -4.59 8.29
CA ARG A 68 -8.66 -3.35 7.62
C ARG A 68 -10.09 -3.43 7.09
N ALA A 69 -10.47 -4.55 6.48
CA ALA A 69 -11.83 -4.77 6.01
C ALA A 69 -12.84 -4.80 7.15
N GLU A 70 -12.53 -5.47 8.26
CA GLU A 70 -13.37 -5.52 9.45
C GLU A 70 -13.63 -4.13 10.03
N ILE A 71 -12.59 -3.32 10.20
CA ILE A 71 -12.72 -1.96 10.71
C ILE A 71 -13.49 -1.08 9.71
N CYS A 72 -13.23 -1.22 8.41
CA CYS A 72 -13.98 -0.52 7.37
C CYS A 72 -15.49 -0.81 7.46
N VAL A 73 -15.86 -2.07 7.71
CA VAL A 73 -17.26 -2.47 7.91
C VAL A 73 -17.83 -1.87 9.20
N GLN A 74 -17.09 -1.91 10.31
CA GLN A 74 -17.49 -1.29 11.58
C GLN A 74 -17.74 0.21 11.45
N GLU A 75 -16.92 0.89 10.65
CA GLU A 75 -17.05 2.32 10.37
C GLU A 75 -18.03 2.66 9.25
N GLY A 76 -18.76 1.67 8.72
CA GLY A 76 -19.74 1.88 7.65
C GLY A 76 -19.12 2.43 6.36
N GLY A 77 -17.87 2.06 6.06
CA GLY A 77 -17.14 2.50 4.88
C GLY A 77 -16.47 3.89 4.99
N ARG A 78 -16.44 4.51 6.17
CA ARG A 78 -15.71 5.77 6.42
C ARG A 78 -14.20 5.51 6.63
N HIS A 79 -13.41 6.60 6.63
CA HIS A 79 -11.99 6.56 6.97
C HIS A 79 -11.74 5.98 8.36
N PHE A 80 -10.73 5.13 8.47
CA PHE A 80 -10.49 4.30 9.66
C PHE A 80 -9.01 4.13 10.01
N GLU A 81 -8.12 4.84 9.33
CA GLU A 81 -6.67 4.72 9.51
C GLU A 81 -6.23 4.99 10.96
N GLN A 82 -6.92 5.89 11.65
CA GLN A 82 -6.72 6.21 13.07
C GLN A 82 -7.01 5.05 14.04
N LEU A 83 -7.69 4.00 13.58
CA LEU A 83 -8.08 2.83 14.38
C LEU A 83 -7.13 1.63 14.17
N LEU A 84 -6.14 1.78 13.28
CA LEU A 84 -5.12 0.76 13.00
C LEU A 84 -3.97 0.89 14.00
N HIS A 85 -4.15 0.34 15.20
CA HIS A 85 -3.09 0.21 16.23
C HIS A 85 -2.18 -1.00 16.02
#